data_AF-A0A0B8QX49-F1
#
_entry.id   AF-A0A0B8QX49-F1
#
_cell.length_a   1.000
_cell.length_b   1.000
_cell.length_c   1.000
_cell.angle_alpha   90.00
_cell.angle_beta   90.00
_cell.angle_gamma   90.00
#
_symmetry.space_group_name_H-M   'P 1'
#
loop_
_entity.id
_entity.type
_entity.pdbx_description
1 polymer ?
#
loop_
_entity_poly.entity_id
_entity_poly.type
_entity_poly.pdbx_seq_one_letter_code
_entity_poly.pdbx_strand_id
1 'polypeptide(L)'
;MRRIMKKRINKKIDKKEILENKIHKIYFVLAVVIGIILSVGMPLFSEPDGQWHYSVSTNMVHLSNDLSAYGEPVGTGLNVQKSAYQRGNHFEQYFENKIVKMPIQNIPRTNSIPPVLSSNFLGHLIPAIGVWIGYHIYPSAGVMIVVGRLFSSIISSFIICLIIKKIQKGKLVVFALSLTPVIAGTLASLTYDTFSYLLALLVFLITTNLLVTKQITWKRIASIGIVSVLIVLGAKTNVKLLLLLFPLVLFILVFEKFKDKRKIHFEFRGRKLWIFSMVILGFIIIAMGIIFTIKPSLIFSIYRIIINFSVNLSPSLSMNNIFLGLLASPYPSYNYMPYWVAGAWYVIILLSMLVDKYPISKWVGLGAIAIFFINFLGVYHGFLTFQGGGYAPAPRSVIMGSIYGQQGRYFTPFLLVLALALASSKIRLQVVSGQAVLWLSAMLAIVSNIILLFATLFGIYYL
;
A
#
# COMPACT_ATOMS: atom_id res chain seq x y z
N MET A 1 -26.66 12.68 43.07
CA MET A 1 -25.50 13.23 42.32
C MET A 1 -24.32 12.25 42.13
N ARG A 2 -23.80 11.56 43.17
CA ARG A 2 -22.66 10.60 43.07
C ARG A 2 -22.85 9.44 42.07
N ARG A 3 -24.08 8.92 41.89
CA ARG A 3 -24.38 7.82 40.96
C ARG A 3 -24.29 8.23 39.48
N ILE A 4 -24.56 9.51 39.17
CA ILE A 4 -24.45 10.09 37.81
C ILE A 4 -22.99 10.39 37.46
N MET A 5 -22.19 10.86 38.44
CA MET A 5 -20.73 11.00 38.26
C MET A 5 -20.02 9.66 38.04
N LYS A 6 -20.38 8.59 38.78
CA LYS A 6 -19.83 7.25 38.55
C LYS A 6 -20.15 6.72 37.14
N LYS A 7 -21.37 6.95 36.63
CA LYS A 7 -21.74 6.60 35.24
C LYS A 7 -20.95 7.38 34.20
N ARG A 8 -20.68 8.69 34.40
CA ARG A 8 -19.85 9.50 33.49
C ARG A 8 -18.37 9.10 33.53
N ILE A 9 -17.85 8.68 34.67
CA ILE A 9 -16.46 8.22 34.83
C ILE A 9 -16.28 6.84 34.18
N ASN A 10 -17.19 5.87 34.41
CA ASN A 10 -17.17 4.58 33.70
C ASN A 10 -17.29 4.75 32.18
N LYS A 11 -18.11 5.69 31.69
CA LYS A 11 -18.25 5.99 30.25
C LYS A 11 -17.04 6.70 29.63
N LYS A 12 -16.11 7.25 30.43
CA LYS A 12 -14.83 7.81 29.95
C LYS A 12 -13.72 6.75 29.92
N ILE A 13 -13.77 5.78 30.83
CA ILE A 13 -12.84 4.64 30.92
C ILE A 13 -13.04 3.68 29.74
N ASP A 14 -14.28 3.46 29.29
CA ASP A 14 -14.65 2.56 28.18
C ASP A 14 -14.17 3.05 26.78
N LYS A 15 -14.04 4.36 26.57
CA LYS A 15 -13.71 4.94 25.24
C LYS A 15 -12.23 4.85 24.87
N LYS A 16 -11.34 5.00 25.84
CA LYS A 16 -9.89 4.93 25.64
C LYS A 16 -9.43 3.47 25.54
N GLU A 17 -10.08 2.57 26.28
CA GLU A 17 -9.81 1.14 26.26
C GLU A 17 -10.03 0.51 24.87
N ILE A 18 -11.11 0.89 24.16
CA ILE A 18 -11.37 0.33 22.81
C ILE A 18 -10.24 0.69 21.84
N LEU A 19 -9.83 1.96 21.80
CA LEU A 19 -8.79 2.42 20.88
C LEU A 19 -7.41 1.85 21.25
N GLU A 20 -7.12 1.69 22.54
CA GLU A 20 -5.81 1.20 22.99
C GLU A 20 -5.71 -0.34 22.92
N ASN A 21 -6.79 -1.06 23.26
CA ASN A 21 -6.73 -2.51 23.50
C ASN A 21 -7.59 -3.37 22.57
N LYS A 22 -8.59 -2.82 21.87
CA LYS A 22 -9.51 -3.63 21.04
C LYS A 22 -9.44 -3.34 19.54
N ILE A 23 -8.87 -2.20 19.13
CA ILE A 23 -8.80 -1.78 17.71
C ILE A 23 -8.20 -2.85 16.78
N HIS A 24 -7.16 -3.57 17.21
CA HIS A 24 -6.55 -4.63 16.39
C HIS A 24 -7.50 -5.81 16.14
N LYS A 25 -8.37 -6.14 17.12
CA LYS A 25 -9.39 -7.19 16.96
C LYS A 25 -10.49 -6.73 16.01
N ILE A 26 -10.95 -5.49 16.15
CA ILE A 26 -11.95 -4.88 15.26
C ILE A 26 -11.41 -4.87 13.83
N TYR A 27 -10.15 -4.43 13.65
CA TYR A 27 -9.47 -4.46 12.36
C TYR A 27 -9.50 -5.87 11.75
N PHE A 28 -9.05 -6.88 12.51
CA PHE A 28 -8.91 -8.23 12.01
C PHE A 28 -10.25 -8.81 11.52
N VAL A 29 -11.32 -8.62 12.29
CA VAL A 29 -12.66 -9.06 11.89
C VAL A 29 -13.10 -8.37 10.60
N LEU A 30 -12.99 -7.04 10.52
CA LEU A 30 -13.39 -6.30 9.32
C LEU A 30 -12.54 -6.67 8.10
N ALA A 31 -11.23 -6.76 8.26
CA ALA A 31 -10.30 -7.07 7.18
C ALA A 31 -10.51 -8.48 6.63
N VAL A 32 -10.76 -9.48 7.49
CA VAL A 32 -11.06 -10.85 7.06
C VAL A 32 -12.41 -10.91 6.33
N VAL A 33 -13.46 -10.28 6.86
CA VAL A 33 -14.79 -10.28 6.22
C VAL A 33 -14.73 -9.59 4.85
N ILE A 34 -14.17 -8.39 4.78
CA ILE A 34 -13.98 -7.67 3.52
C ILE A 34 -13.08 -8.47 2.58
N GLY A 35 -12.00 -9.05 3.10
CA GLY A 35 -11.07 -9.89 2.35
C GLY A 35 -11.74 -11.09 1.69
N ILE A 36 -12.63 -11.79 2.40
CA ILE A 36 -13.42 -12.90 1.86
C ILE A 36 -14.34 -12.40 0.74
N ILE A 37 -15.11 -11.34 1.02
CA ILE A 37 -16.06 -10.76 0.05
C ILE A 37 -15.33 -10.37 -1.25
N LEU A 38 -14.19 -9.69 -1.15
CA LEU A 38 -13.44 -9.26 -2.33
C LEU A 38 -12.73 -10.43 -3.02
N SER A 39 -12.16 -11.38 -2.27
CA SER A 39 -11.43 -12.52 -2.87
C SER A 39 -12.35 -13.41 -3.70
N VAL A 40 -13.59 -13.62 -3.24
CA VAL A 40 -14.59 -14.46 -3.91
C VAL A 40 -15.39 -13.68 -4.94
N GLY A 41 -15.82 -12.46 -4.61
CA GLY A 41 -16.77 -11.71 -5.43
C GLY A 41 -16.12 -10.93 -6.59
N MET A 42 -14.84 -10.54 -6.48
CA MET A 42 -14.20 -9.79 -7.55
C MET A 42 -13.92 -10.67 -8.77
N PRO A 43 -14.11 -10.14 -9.99
CA PRO A 43 -13.63 -10.81 -11.19
C PRO A 43 -12.16 -11.21 -11.09
N LEU A 44 -11.78 -12.23 -11.86
CA LEU A 44 -10.38 -12.67 -11.90
C LEU A 44 -9.55 -11.51 -12.47
N PHE A 45 -8.30 -11.35 -12.05
CA PHE A 45 -7.43 -10.28 -12.59
C PHE A 45 -7.97 -8.83 -12.44
N SER A 46 -8.80 -8.57 -11.43
CA SER A 46 -9.34 -7.24 -11.08
C SER A 46 -8.28 -6.27 -10.55
N GLU A 47 -7.09 -6.76 -10.24
CA GLU A 47 -5.90 -6.00 -9.93
C GLU A 47 -5.09 -5.69 -11.21
N PRO A 48 -4.37 -4.55 -11.25
CA PRO A 48 -3.47 -4.28 -12.37
C PRO A 48 -2.41 -5.37 -12.50
N ASP A 49 -2.24 -5.85 -13.72
CA ASP A 49 -1.33 -6.96 -14.06
C ASP A 49 -1.70 -8.30 -13.40
N GLY A 50 -2.99 -8.51 -13.06
CA GLY A 50 -3.46 -9.74 -12.42
C GLY A 50 -3.08 -11.03 -13.12
N GLN A 51 -3.19 -11.09 -14.46
CA GLN A 51 -2.74 -12.25 -15.24
C GLN A 51 -1.24 -12.53 -15.04
N TRP A 52 -0.40 -11.49 -14.98
CA TRP A 52 1.03 -11.62 -14.72
C TRP A 52 1.29 -12.13 -13.30
N HIS A 53 0.59 -11.56 -12.30
CA HIS A 53 0.71 -12.00 -10.90
C HIS A 53 0.36 -13.48 -10.74
N TYR A 54 -0.73 -13.90 -11.38
CA TYR A 54 -1.13 -15.30 -11.41
C TYR A 54 -0.05 -16.19 -12.04
N SER A 55 0.44 -15.85 -13.24
CA SER A 55 1.46 -16.65 -13.92
C SER A 55 2.77 -16.74 -13.14
N VAL A 56 3.20 -15.68 -12.46
CA VAL A 56 4.36 -15.73 -11.56
C VAL A 56 4.11 -16.69 -10.39
N SER A 57 2.95 -16.57 -9.74
CA SER A 57 2.58 -17.41 -8.60
C SER A 57 2.48 -18.89 -8.96
N THR A 58 1.88 -19.23 -10.12
CA THR A 58 1.80 -20.62 -10.60
C THR A 58 3.17 -21.17 -10.99
N ASN A 59 4.02 -20.37 -11.64
CA ASN A 59 5.37 -20.78 -12.03
C ASN A 59 6.23 -21.12 -10.82
N MET A 60 6.13 -20.34 -9.74
CA MET A 60 6.89 -20.57 -8.50
C MET A 60 6.60 -21.93 -7.84
N VAL A 61 5.44 -22.53 -8.13
CA VAL A 61 5.02 -23.84 -7.60
C VAL A 61 4.93 -24.92 -8.68
N HIS A 62 5.56 -24.68 -9.84
CA HIS A 62 5.58 -25.62 -10.98
C HIS A 62 4.19 -26.00 -11.52
N LEU A 63 3.22 -25.08 -11.42
CA LEU A 63 1.85 -25.23 -11.92
C LEU A 63 1.55 -24.32 -13.12
N SER A 64 2.58 -24.08 -13.93
CA SER A 64 2.51 -23.30 -15.16
C SER A 64 1.43 -23.77 -16.12
N ASN A 65 0.64 -22.82 -16.63
CA ASN A 65 -0.53 -23.10 -17.44
C ASN A 65 -0.76 -22.05 -18.52
N ASP A 66 -1.51 -22.48 -19.53
CA ASP A 66 -1.91 -21.65 -20.66
C ASP A 66 -3.23 -20.94 -20.37
N LEU A 67 -3.16 -19.62 -20.16
CA LEU A 67 -4.34 -18.79 -19.99
C LEU A 67 -5.14 -18.62 -21.29
N SER A 68 -4.53 -18.79 -22.47
CA SER A 68 -5.25 -18.69 -23.75
C SER A 68 -6.29 -19.80 -23.93
N ALA A 69 -6.11 -20.94 -23.26
CA ALA A 69 -7.13 -22.00 -23.16
C ALA A 69 -8.43 -21.53 -22.48
N TYR A 70 -8.36 -20.45 -21.69
CA TYR A 70 -9.49 -19.78 -21.07
C TYR A 70 -9.95 -18.54 -21.86
N GLY A 71 -9.48 -18.35 -23.08
CA GLY A 71 -9.74 -17.15 -23.87
C GLY A 71 -9.04 -15.89 -23.31
N GLU A 72 -8.02 -16.06 -22.45
CA GLU A 72 -7.25 -14.97 -21.84
C GLU A 72 -5.91 -14.77 -22.57
N PRO A 73 -5.86 -13.94 -23.65
CA PRO A 73 -4.59 -13.60 -24.28
C PRO A 73 -3.72 -12.77 -23.33
N VAL A 74 -2.45 -12.60 -23.69
CA VAL A 74 -1.52 -11.74 -22.95
C VAL A 74 -2.06 -10.30 -22.92
N GLY A 75 -2.58 -9.87 -21.77
CA GLY A 75 -3.21 -8.56 -21.62
C GLY A 75 -3.24 -8.06 -20.17
N THR A 76 -4.08 -7.10 -19.84
CA THR A 76 -4.23 -6.68 -18.43
C THR A 76 -5.64 -6.14 -18.22
N GLY A 77 -6.16 -6.30 -17.01
CA GLY A 77 -7.51 -5.90 -16.64
C GLY A 77 -8.60 -6.91 -17.00
N LEU A 78 -9.83 -6.40 -17.02
CA LEU A 78 -11.05 -7.23 -16.97
C LEU A 78 -11.80 -7.36 -18.30
N ASN A 79 -11.36 -6.64 -19.34
CA ASN A 79 -12.12 -6.55 -20.60
C ASN A 79 -12.35 -7.91 -21.27
N VAL A 80 -11.37 -8.82 -21.17
CA VAL A 80 -11.48 -10.15 -21.78
C VAL A 80 -12.61 -10.97 -21.16
N GLN A 81 -12.76 -10.87 -19.84
CA GLN A 81 -13.80 -11.56 -19.06
C GLN A 81 -15.20 -11.03 -19.33
N LYS A 82 -15.35 -9.80 -19.82
CA LYS A 82 -16.66 -9.15 -20.05
C LYS A 82 -17.62 -10.05 -20.83
N SER A 83 -17.15 -10.65 -21.92
CA SER A 83 -17.97 -11.54 -22.75
C SER A 83 -18.47 -12.78 -22.01
N ALA A 84 -17.68 -13.31 -21.06
CA ALA A 84 -18.02 -14.49 -20.28
C ALA A 84 -19.02 -14.17 -19.15
N TYR A 85 -18.85 -13.00 -18.53
CA TYR A 85 -19.80 -12.51 -17.52
C TYR A 85 -21.15 -12.18 -18.15
N GLN A 86 -21.16 -11.44 -19.26
CA GLN A 86 -22.40 -11.03 -19.94
C GLN A 86 -23.21 -12.20 -20.51
N ARG A 87 -22.54 -13.28 -20.94
CA ARG A 87 -23.20 -14.51 -21.42
C ARG A 87 -23.58 -15.48 -20.29
N GLY A 88 -23.14 -15.22 -19.05
CA GLY A 88 -23.42 -16.08 -17.90
C GLY A 88 -22.58 -17.36 -17.82
N ASN A 89 -21.60 -17.57 -18.70
CA ASN A 89 -20.78 -18.79 -18.76
C ASN A 89 -19.41 -18.66 -18.05
N HIS A 90 -19.15 -17.55 -17.35
CA HIS A 90 -17.88 -17.34 -16.62
C HIS A 90 -17.57 -18.44 -15.59
N PHE A 91 -18.58 -19.02 -14.93
CA PHE A 91 -18.37 -20.07 -13.94
C PHE A 91 -17.84 -21.35 -14.61
N GLU A 92 -18.52 -21.83 -15.65
CA GLU A 92 -18.06 -22.95 -16.48
C GLU A 92 -16.64 -22.68 -17.03
N GLN A 93 -16.45 -21.51 -17.63
CA GLN A 93 -15.20 -21.13 -18.28
C GLN A 93 -14.01 -21.17 -17.31
N TYR A 94 -14.12 -20.55 -16.12
CA TYR A 94 -12.97 -20.36 -15.23
C TYR A 94 -12.92 -21.29 -14.02
N PHE A 95 -14.06 -21.81 -13.55
CA PHE A 95 -14.13 -22.59 -12.32
C PHE A 95 -14.30 -24.10 -12.56
N GLU A 96 -15.00 -24.48 -13.63
CA GLU A 96 -15.21 -25.90 -13.97
C GLU A 96 -14.13 -26.46 -14.88
N ASN A 97 -13.63 -25.67 -15.84
CA ASN A 97 -12.56 -26.14 -16.72
C ASN A 97 -11.24 -26.28 -15.97
N LYS A 98 -10.56 -27.42 -16.17
CA LYS A 98 -9.24 -27.68 -15.60
C LYS A 98 -8.15 -26.92 -16.35
N ILE A 99 -7.06 -26.60 -15.67
CA ILE A 99 -5.92 -25.91 -16.26
C ILE A 99 -5.27 -26.76 -17.35
N VAL A 100 -4.93 -26.12 -18.47
CA VAL A 100 -4.07 -26.69 -19.50
C VAL A 100 -2.63 -26.40 -19.11
N LYS A 101 -1.91 -27.42 -18.66
CA LYS A 101 -0.50 -27.27 -18.26
C LYS A 101 0.35 -26.94 -19.48
N MET A 102 1.29 -26.03 -19.29
CA MET A 102 2.22 -25.61 -20.33
C MET A 102 3.62 -25.48 -19.72
N PRO A 103 4.68 -26.01 -20.37
CA PRO A 103 6.05 -25.79 -19.94
C PRO A 103 6.34 -24.28 -19.81
N ILE A 104 7.06 -23.90 -18.74
CA ILE A 104 7.34 -22.48 -18.44
C ILE A 104 7.91 -21.75 -19.66
N GLN A 105 8.80 -22.39 -20.40
CA GLN A 105 9.50 -21.83 -21.56
C GLN A 105 8.54 -21.38 -22.67
N ASN A 106 7.35 -21.98 -22.73
CA ASN A 106 6.35 -21.72 -23.75
C ASN A 106 5.29 -20.70 -23.29
N ILE A 107 5.31 -20.27 -22.02
CA ILE A 107 4.37 -19.26 -21.52
C ILE A 107 4.70 -17.90 -22.17
N PRO A 108 3.79 -17.28 -22.93
CA PRO A 108 4.08 -16.07 -23.70
C PRO A 108 4.46 -14.84 -22.86
N ARG A 109 4.06 -14.80 -21.58
CA ARG A 109 4.19 -13.63 -20.71
C ARG A 109 5.30 -13.72 -19.68
N THR A 110 5.50 -14.91 -19.10
CA THR A 110 6.43 -15.13 -17.98
C THR A 110 7.07 -16.51 -18.14
N ASN A 111 8.12 -16.55 -18.94
CA ASN A 111 8.83 -17.77 -19.29
C ASN A 111 9.95 -18.15 -18.31
N SER A 112 9.86 -17.69 -17.06
CA SER A 112 10.86 -17.97 -16.02
C SER A 112 10.26 -17.84 -14.62
N ILE A 113 10.97 -18.44 -13.64
CA ILE A 113 10.75 -18.22 -12.22
C ILE A 113 11.60 -17.01 -11.80
N PRO A 114 11.04 -16.00 -11.11
CA PRO A 114 11.84 -14.87 -10.65
C PRO A 114 12.97 -15.30 -9.70
N PRO A 115 14.12 -14.61 -9.68
CA PRO A 115 15.19 -14.90 -8.73
C PRO A 115 14.70 -14.81 -7.28
N VAL A 116 15.17 -15.72 -6.42
CA VAL A 116 14.73 -15.83 -5.01
C VAL A 116 14.86 -14.50 -4.25
N LEU A 117 15.95 -13.78 -4.50
CA LEU A 117 16.23 -12.47 -3.89
C LEU A 117 15.72 -11.31 -4.76
N SER A 118 14.43 -11.35 -5.12
CA SER A 118 13.77 -10.29 -5.88
C SER A 118 12.42 -9.93 -5.28
N SER A 119 11.96 -8.70 -5.55
CA SER A 119 10.62 -8.23 -5.12
C SER A 119 9.51 -9.09 -5.71
N ASN A 120 9.73 -9.63 -6.91
CA ASN A 120 8.78 -10.53 -7.56
C ASN A 120 8.70 -11.86 -6.83
N PHE A 121 9.82 -12.51 -6.51
CA PHE A 121 9.76 -13.79 -5.80
C PHE A 121 9.20 -13.64 -4.38
N LEU A 122 9.77 -12.72 -3.59
CA LEU A 122 9.36 -12.54 -2.19
C LEU A 122 7.92 -12.06 -2.06
N GLY A 123 7.48 -11.19 -2.98
CA GLY A 123 6.12 -10.66 -2.97
C GLY A 123 5.04 -11.65 -3.42
N HIS A 124 5.39 -12.65 -4.24
CA HIS A 124 4.45 -13.70 -4.67
C HIS A 124 4.54 -14.97 -3.84
N LEU A 125 5.40 -15.04 -2.81
CA LEU A 125 5.54 -16.23 -1.97
C LEU A 125 4.21 -16.66 -1.32
N ILE A 126 3.50 -15.72 -0.69
CA ILE A 126 2.21 -15.99 -0.06
C ILE A 126 1.14 -16.34 -1.12
N PRO A 127 0.95 -15.55 -2.19
CA PRO A 127 0.07 -15.93 -3.30
C PRO A 127 0.35 -17.31 -3.90
N ALA A 128 1.62 -17.67 -4.12
CA ALA A 128 2.03 -18.94 -4.71
C ALA A 128 1.63 -20.14 -3.85
N ILE A 129 1.80 -20.05 -2.53
CA ILE A 129 1.30 -21.07 -1.59
C ILE A 129 -0.22 -21.22 -1.70
N GLY A 130 -0.95 -20.10 -1.72
CA GLY A 130 -2.42 -20.14 -1.84
C GLY A 130 -2.89 -20.72 -3.18
N VAL A 131 -2.22 -20.39 -4.28
CA VAL A 131 -2.48 -20.98 -5.61
C VAL A 131 -2.22 -22.48 -5.63
N TRP A 132 -1.13 -22.93 -4.99
CA TRP A 132 -0.82 -24.35 -4.84
C TRP A 132 -1.91 -25.08 -4.04
N ILE A 133 -2.39 -24.51 -2.93
CA ILE A 133 -3.52 -25.07 -2.16
C ILE A 133 -4.76 -25.15 -3.05
N GLY A 134 -5.06 -24.07 -3.80
CA GLY A 134 -6.22 -24.02 -4.69
C GLY A 134 -6.20 -25.11 -5.75
N TYR A 135 -5.05 -25.39 -6.35
CA TYR A 135 -4.89 -26.49 -7.31
C TYR A 135 -5.25 -27.86 -6.73
N HIS A 136 -4.91 -28.10 -5.45
CA HIS A 136 -5.22 -29.36 -4.76
C HIS A 136 -6.69 -29.47 -4.32
N ILE A 137 -7.40 -28.34 -4.23
CA ILE A 137 -8.86 -28.34 -4.04
C ILE A 137 -9.54 -28.66 -5.37
N TYR A 138 -9.24 -27.87 -6.41
CA TYR A 138 -9.68 -28.13 -7.77
C TYR A 138 -8.77 -27.39 -8.76
N PRO A 139 -8.22 -28.08 -9.78
CA PRO A 139 -7.20 -27.50 -10.66
C PRO A 139 -7.80 -26.63 -11.77
N SER A 140 -8.61 -25.62 -11.43
CA SER A 140 -9.11 -24.59 -12.35
C SER A 140 -8.51 -23.22 -12.03
N ALA A 141 -8.45 -22.34 -13.04
CA ALA A 141 -7.91 -21.00 -12.86
C ALA A 141 -8.67 -20.20 -11.80
N GLY A 142 -10.00 -20.27 -11.80
CA GLY A 142 -10.88 -19.60 -10.85
C GLY A 142 -10.64 -20.04 -9.41
N VAL A 143 -10.62 -21.36 -9.13
CA VAL A 143 -10.38 -21.87 -7.78
C VAL A 143 -8.97 -21.53 -7.30
N MET A 144 -7.96 -21.70 -8.15
CA MET A 144 -6.57 -21.36 -7.82
C MET A 144 -6.42 -19.87 -7.46
N ILE A 145 -7.04 -18.97 -8.22
CA ILE A 145 -6.98 -17.53 -7.97
C ILE A 145 -7.73 -17.18 -6.68
N VAL A 146 -8.97 -17.64 -6.50
CA VAL A 146 -9.79 -17.31 -5.32
C VAL A 146 -9.13 -17.80 -4.03
N VAL A 147 -8.61 -19.03 -4.02
CA VAL A 147 -7.90 -19.57 -2.84
C VAL A 147 -6.59 -18.83 -2.60
N GLY A 148 -5.85 -18.48 -3.67
CA GLY A 148 -4.68 -17.61 -3.59
C GLY A 148 -4.96 -16.25 -2.93
N ARG A 149 -6.04 -15.59 -3.37
CA ARG A 149 -6.51 -14.30 -2.83
C ARG A 149 -6.93 -14.41 -1.36
N LEU A 150 -7.72 -15.44 -1.02
CA LEU A 150 -8.15 -15.70 0.36
C LEU A 150 -6.96 -15.91 1.29
N PHE A 151 -6.00 -16.75 0.90
CA PHE A 151 -4.81 -17.02 1.69
C PHE A 151 -3.96 -15.75 1.88
N SER A 152 -3.73 -14.99 0.80
CA SER A 152 -3.04 -13.69 0.84
C SER A 152 -3.71 -12.71 1.80
N SER A 153 -5.04 -12.58 1.71
CA SER A 153 -5.83 -11.66 2.52
C SER A 153 -5.81 -12.03 4.01
N ILE A 154 -5.96 -13.31 4.34
CA ILE A 154 -5.96 -13.80 5.74
C ILE A 154 -4.60 -13.57 6.39
N ILE A 155 -3.51 -14.00 5.73
CA ILE A 155 -2.15 -13.85 6.27
C ILE A 155 -1.80 -12.36 6.44
N SER A 156 -2.11 -11.54 5.44
CA SER A 156 -1.83 -10.10 5.50
C SER A 156 -2.66 -9.41 6.58
N SER A 157 -3.94 -9.75 6.71
CA SER A 157 -4.83 -9.24 7.77
C SER A 157 -4.32 -9.60 9.16
N PHE A 158 -3.80 -10.83 9.33
CA PHE A 158 -3.20 -11.25 10.59
C PHE A 158 -1.92 -10.44 10.91
N ILE A 159 -1.02 -10.26 9.94
CA ILE A 159 0.20 -9.47 10.12
C ILE A 159 -0.14 -8.02 10.49
N ILE A 160 -1.08 -7.39 9.79
CA ILE A 160 -1.48 -6.00 10.08
C ILE A 160 -2.15 -5.91 11.47
N CYS A 161 -2.95 -6.90 11.87
CA CYS A 161 -3.50 -7.00 13.23
C CYS A 161 -2.38 -6.98 14.28
N LEU A 162 -1.31 -7.76 14.08
CA LEU A 162 -0.15 -7.77 14.96
C LEU A 162 0.58 -6.41 14.97
N ILE A 163 0.68 -5.73 13.82
CA ILE A 163 1.28 -4.40 13.72
C ILE A 163 0.46 -3.38 14.52
N ILE A 164 -0.87 -3.35 14.34
CA ILE A 164 -1.78 -2.45 15.09
C ILE A 164 -1.70 -2.74 16.60
N LYS A 165 -1.56 -4.02 16.99
CA LYS A 165 -1.37 -4.41 18.38
C LYS A 165 -0.06 -3.86 18.96
N LYS A 166 1.03 -3.86 18.19
CA LYS A 166 2.39 -3.48 18.63
C LYS A 166 2.71 -1.99 18.50
N ILE A 167 2.03 -1.25 17.64
CA ILE A 167 2.31 0.18 17.43
C ILE A 167 1.81 1.00 18.62
N GLN A 168 2.65 1.90 19.15
CA GLN A 168 2.31 2.68 20.35
C GLN A 168 1.37 3.86 20.05
N LYS A 169 1.52 4.48 18.88
CA LYS A 169 0.75 5.63 18.40
C LYS A 169 0.44 5.48 16.92
N GLY A 170 -0.64 6.09 16.44
CA GLY A 170 -1.06 5.98 15.04
C GLY A 170 -1.81 4.68 14.73
N LYS A 171 -2.39 4.02 15.74
CA LYS A 171 -3.19 2.80 15.53
C LYS A 171 -4.35 3.05 14.57
N LEU A 172 -4.99 4.22 14.70
CA LEU A 172 -6.17 4.55 13.92
C LEU A 172 -5.86 4.88 12.45
N VAL A 173 -4.72 5.52 12.16
CA VAL A 173 -4.33 5.77 10.75
C VAL A 173 -3.98 4.47 10.04
N VAL A 174 -3.31 3.53 10.73
CA VAL A 174 -3.07 2.18 10.18
C VAL A 174 -4.39 1.46 9.97
N PHE A 175 -5.27 1.45 10.98
CA PHE A 175 -6.61 0.86 10.88
C PHE A 175 -7.39 1.38 9.67
N ALA A 176 -7.51 2.71 9.54
CA ALA A 176 -8.31 3.33 8.49
C ALA A 176 -7.69 3.09 7.11
N LEU A 177 -6.38 3.32 6.97
CA LEU A 177 -5.68 3.16 5.69
C LEU A 177 -5.74 1.72 5.18
N SER A 178 -5.52 0.74 6.06
CA SER A 178 -5.52 -0.68 5.69
C SER A 178 -6.90 -1.22 5.30
N LEU A 179 -7.98 -0.50 5.61
CA LEU A 179 -9.36 -0.86 5.25
C LEU A 179 -9.92 -0.06 4.05
N THR A 180 -9.11 0.83 3.48
CA THR A 180 -9.48 1.54 2.24
C THR A 180 -9.68 0.54 1.11
N PRO A 181 -10.61 0.79 0.17
CA PRO A 181 -10.83 -0.07 -1.00
C PRO A 181 -9.54 -0.44 -1.75
N VAL A 182 -8.63 0.53 -1.95
CA VAL A 182 -7.34 0.28 -2.63
C VAL A 182 -6.49 -0.75 -1.89
N ILE A 183 -6.32 -0.60 -0.57
CA ILE A 183 -5.53 -1.55 0.21
C ILE A 183 -6.27 -2.88 0.36
N ALA A 184 -7.56 -2.87 0.71
CA ALA A 184 -8.34 -4.09 0.86
C ALA A 184 -8.35 -4.93 -0.43
N GLY A 185 -8.54 -4.30 -1.58
CA GLY A 185 -8.44 -4.96 -2.89
C GLY A 185 -7.03 -5.46 -3.22
N THR A 186 -5.99 -4.72 -2.80
CA THR A 186 -4.60 -5.17 -2.92
C THR A 186 -4.36 -6.43 -2.08
N LEU A 187 -4.79 -6.45 -0.81
CA LEU A 187 -4.66 -7.59 0.10
C LEU A 187 -5.46 -8.81 -0.40
N ALA A 188 -6.60 -8.60 -1.05
CA ALA A 188 -7.44 -9.62 -1.67
C ALA A 188 -7.05 -9.92 -3.14
N SER A 189 -5.78 -9.74 -3.49
CA SER A 189 -5.24 -10.02 -4.83
C SER A 189 -3.95 -10.84 -4.75
N LEU A 190 -3.43 -11.29 -5.91
CA LEU A 190 -2.17 -12.04 -6.00
C LEU A 190 -0.94 -11.13 -6.11
N THR A 191 -1.12 -9.82 -6.00
CA THR A 191 -0.07 -8.84 -6.26
C THR A 191 1.04 -8.81 -5.20
N TYR A 192 2.26 -8.55 -5.64
CA TYR A 192 3.39 -8.26 -4.76
C TYR A 192 3.31 -6.89 -4.06
N ASP A 193 2.36 -6.02 -4.45
CA ASP A 193 2.12 -4.74 -3.77
C ASP A 193 1.68 -4.94 -2.31
N THR A 194 1.03 -6.08 -2.00
CA THR A 194 0.69 -6.48 -0.63
C THR A 194 1.94 -6.56 0.25
N PHE A 195 2.97 -7.27 -0.20
CA PHE A 195 4.21 -7.42 0.57
C PHE A 195 4.91 -6.06 0.77
N SER A 196 4.96 -5.23 -0.28
CA SER A 196 5.51 -3.88 -0.20
C SER A 196 4.78 -3.00 0.84
N TYR A 197 3.45 -3.10 0.91
CA TYR A 197 2.65 -2.38 1.90
C TYR A 197 2.90 -2.87 3.33
N LEU A 198 3.02 -4.20 3.55
CA LEU A 198 3.36 -4.76 4.87
C LEU A 198 4.72 -4.27 5.35
N LEU A 199 5.72 -4.20 4.46
CA LEU A 199 7.04 -3.65 4.79
C LEU A 199 6.97 -2.15 5.14
N ALA A 200 6.16 -1.37 4.43
CA ALA A 200 5.93 0.03 4.77
C ALA A 200 5.31 0.21 6.16
N LEU A 201 4.35 -0.65 6.53
CA LEU A 201 3.77 -0.66 7.87
C LEU A 201 4.80 -1.04 8.96
N LEU A 202 5.74 -1.94 8.67
CA LEU A 202 6.83 -2.27 9.58
C LEU A 202 7.78 -1.09 9.79
N VAL A 203 8.11 -0.33 8.74
CA VAL A 203 8.91 0.90 8.87
C VAL A 203 8.16 1.92 9.73
N PHE A 204 6.87 2.11 9.50
CA PHE A 204 6.04 3.01 10.28
C PHE A 204 5.95 2.60 11.75
N LEU A 205 5.78 1.30 12.03
CA LEU A 205 5.78 0.72 13.38
C LEU A 205 7.09 1.00 14.12
N ILE A 206 8.24 0.68 13.50
CA ILE A 206 9.56 0.86 14.11
C ILE A 206 9.84 2.34 14.35
N THR A 207 9.62 3.17 13.33
CA THR A 207 9.82 4.62 13.40
C THR A 207 8.98 5.25 14.50
N THR A 208 7.68 4.93 14.55
CA THR A 208 6.77 5.50 15.54
C THR A 208 7.15 5.06 16.95
N ASN A 209 7.46 3.78 17.17
CA ASN A 209 7.87 3.29 18.48
C ASN A 209 9.23 3.88 18.93
N LEU A 210 10.15 4.16 18.01
CA LEU A 210 11.40 4.88 18.29
C LEU A 210 11.14 6.32 18.75
N LEU A 211 10.28 7.04 18.03
CA LEU A 211 9.92 8.42 18.34
C LEU A 211 9.18 8.55 19.68
N VAL A 212 8.30 7.60 19.99
CA VAL A 212 7.51 7.61 21.23
C VAL A 212 8.36 7.25 22.44
N THR A 213 9.12 6.15 22.40
CA THR A 213 9.88 5.74 23.59
C THR A 213 11.22 6.46 23.74
N LYS A 214 11.78 7.03 22.67
CA LYS A 214 13.10 7.68 22.67
C LYS A 214 14.21 6.78 23.23
N GLN A 215 14.12 5.48 22.94
CA GLN A 215 15.08 4.47 23.36
C GLN A 215 15.69 3.81 22.12
N ILE A 216 17.01 3.88 22.01
CA ILE A 216 17.77 3.26 20.93
C ILE A 216 18.57 2.10 21.55
N THR A 217 18.03 0.90 21.36
CA THR A 217 18.59 -0.36 21.85
C THR A 217 19.07 -1.24 20.68
N TRP A 218 19.96 -2.19 20.94
CA TRP A 218 20.48 -3.09 19.90
C TRP A 218 19.38 -3.91 19.22
N LYS A 219 18.35 -4.31 19.97
CA LYS A 219 17.16 -4.97 19.40
C LYS A 219 16.46 -4.11 18.35
N ARG A 220 16.38 -2.79 18.55
CA ARG A 220 15.76 -1.86 17.60
C ARG A 220 16.65 -1.59 16.40
N ILE A 221 17.96 -1.50 16.60
CA ILE A 221 18.94 -1.38 15.51
C ILE A 221 18.93 -2.63 14.65
N ALA A 222 18.91 -3.82 15.26
CA ALA A 222 18.75 -5.09 14.53
C ALA A 222 17.42 -5.13 13.77
N SER A 223 16.31 -4.67 14.37
CA SER A 223 15.02 -4.57 13.69
C SER A 223 15.07 -3.62 12.47
N ILE A 224 15.74 -2.47 12.60
CA ILE A 224 16.00 -1.55 11.48
C ILE A 224 16.80 -2.25 10.39
N GLY A 225 17.88 -2.94 10.74
CA GLY A 225 18.74 -3.66 9.79
C GLY A 225 17.98 -4.73 9.02
N ILE A 226 17.26 -5.60 9.72
CA ILE A 226 16.46 -6.67 9.12
C ILE A 226 15.39 -6.10 8.19
N VAL A 227 14.60 -5.11 8.65
CA VAL A 227 13.55 -4.50 7.81
C VAL A 227 14.14 -3.75 6.61
N SER A 228 15.33 -3.15 6.76
CA SER A 228 16.01 -2.49 5.65
C SER A 228 16.42 -3.49 4.57
N VAL A 229 17.00 -4.63 4.95
CA VAL A 229 17.34 -5.73 4.02
C VAL A 229 16.07 -6.24 3.32
N LEU A 230 15.00 -6.49 4.06
CA LEU A 230 13.73 -6.94 3.49
C LEU A 230 13.14 -5.94 2.49
N ILE A 231 13.24 -4.63 2.74
CA ILE A 231 12.78 -3.60 1.80
C ILE A 231 13.64 -3.53 0.55
N VAL A 232 14.96 -3.59 0.69
CA VAL A 232 15.87 -3.53 -0.46
C VAL A 232 15.63 -4.72 -1.41
N LEU A 233 15.40 -5.90 -0.85
CA LEU A 233 15.17 -7.13 -1.60
C LEU A 233 13.72 -7.28 -2.09
N GLY A 234 12.76 -6.92 -1.26
CA GLY A 234 11.36 -7.34 -1.39
C GLY A 234 10.37 -6.25 -1.83
N ALA A 235 10.69 -4.97 -1.65
CA ALA A 235 9.76 -3.89 -1.92
C ALA A 235 9.96 -3.27 -3.32
N LYS A 236 8.88 -2.69 -3.87
CA LYS A 236 8.98 -1.82 -5.05
C LYS A 236 9.95 -0.67 -4.84
N THR A 237 10.56 -0.22 -5.94
CA THR A 237 11.58 0.85 -5.95
C THR A 237 11.14 2.10 -5.20
N ASN A 238 9.91 2.56 -5.37
CA ASN A 238 9.38 3.74 -4.68
C ASN A 238 9.33 3.53 -3.15
N VAL A 239 8.88 2.35 -2.69
CA VAL A 239 8.77 2.01 -1.26
C VAL A 239 10.13 1.98 -0.55
N LYS A 240 11.24 1.74 -1.29
CA LYS A 240 12.60 1.82 -0.75
C LYS A 240 12.94 3.21 -0.19
N LEU A 241 12.30 4.27 -0.67
CA LEU A 241 12.47 5.63 -0.13
C LEU A 241 12.02 5.76 1.33
N LEU A 242 11.16 4.87 1.82
CA LEU A 242 10.79 4.85 3.25
C LEU A 242 11.97 4.57 4.17
N LEU A 243 13.06 3.95 3.66
CA LEU A 243 14.27 3.73 4.44
C LEU A 243 14.93 5.03 4.89
N LEU A 244 14.66 6.17 4.22
CA LEU A 244 15.14 7.48 4.64
C LEU A 244 14.56 7.93 6.00
N LEU A 245 13.46 7.32 6.46
CA LEU A 245 12.91 7.61 7.79
C LEU A 245 13.84 7.18 8.92
N PHE A 246 14.53 6.04 8.78
CA PHE A 246 15.44 5.56 9.82
C PHE A 246 16.60 6.52 10.10
N PRO A 247 17.44 6.92 9.11
CA PRO A 247 18.50 7.89 9.34
C PRO A 247 17.95 9.24 9.81
N LEU A 248 16.83 9.72 9.24
CA LEU A 248 16.19 10.97 9.66
C LEU A 248 15.85 10.96 11.16
N VAL A 249 15.15 9.92 11.61
CA VAL A 249 14.68 9.79 13.00
C VAL A 249 15.84 9.60 13.96
N LEU A 250 16.82 8.77 13.60
CA LEU A 250 18.01 8.55 14.41
C LEU A 250 18.82 9.85 14.54
N PHE A 251 19.05 10.57 13.45
CA PHE A 251 19.76 11.85 13.46
C PHE A 251 19.07 12.87 14.36
N ILE A 252 17.73 13.01 14.25
CA ILE A 252 16.98 13.95 15.09
C ILE A 252 17.04 13.56 16.57
N LEU A 253 16.90 12.26 16.91
CA LEU A 253 17.01 11.81 18.30
C LEU A 253 18.41 12.04 18.88
N VAL A 254 19.46 11.86 18.06
CA VAL A 254 20.84 12.19 18.43
C VAL A 254 20.98 13.69 18.69
N PHE A 255 20.49 14.52 17.78
CA PHE A 255 20.53 15.98 17.90
C PHE A 255 19.77 16.48 19.15
N GLU A 256 18.59 15.95 19.44
CA GLU A 256 17.82 16.30 20.64
C GLU A 256 18.56 15.94 21.93
N LYS A 257 19.34 14.85 21.95
CA LYS A 257 20.14 14.47 23.11
C LYS A 257 21.24 15.50 23.39
N PHE A 258 21.92 15.98 22.34
CA PHE A 258 22.99 16.96 22.46
C PHE A 258 22.47 18.34 22.86
N LYS A 259 21.39 18.81 22.23
CA LYS A 259 20.88 20.18 22.42
C LYS A 259 20.20 20.38 23.77
N ASP A 260 19.34 19.46 24.18
CA ASP A 260 18.40 19.70 25.28
C ASP A 260 18.72 18.85 26.53
N LYS A 261 19.85 18.13 26.57
CA LYS A 261 20.23 17.15 27.63
C LYS A 261 19.06 16.23 28.04
N ARG A 262 18.12 15.96 27.12
CA ARG A 262 16.92 15.17 27.42
C ARG A 262 17.32 13.74 27.81
N LYS A 263 16.47 13.08 28.59
CA LYS A 263 16.58 11.66 28.97
C LYS A 263 16.34 10.75 27.75
N ILE A 264 17.20 10.82 26.72
CA ILE A 264 17.21 9.89 25.59
C ILE A 264 18.27 8.82 25.88
N HIS A 265 17.81 7.57 25.97
CA HIS A 265 18.68 6.45 26.29
C HIS A 265 19.29 5.89 25.00
N PHE A 266 20.63 5.89 24.95
CA PHE A 266 21.42 5.25 23.91
C PHE A 266 22.35 4.24 24.57
N GLU A 267 22.39 3.02 24.05
CA GLU A 267 23.36 2.01 24.46
C GLU A 267 24.79 2.34 23.96
N PHE A 268 24.94 3.22 22.96
CA PHE A 268 26.25 3.63 22.40
C PHE A 268 26.63 5.05 22.85
N ARG A 269 27.90 5.25 23.25
CA ARG A 269 28.46 6.56 23.66
C ARG A 269 29.70 6.95 22.84
N GLY A 270 29.96 8.25 22.75
CA GLY A 270 31.22 8.83 22.26
C GLY A 270 31.37 8.88 20.73
N ARG A 271 32.62 8.72 20.27
CA ARG A 271 33.09 8.86 18.87
C ARG A 271 32.29 8.02 17.86
N LYS A 272 31.74 6.87 18.28
CA LYS A 272 30.92 5.97 17.46
C LYS A 272 29.60 6.62 16.98
N LEU A 273 29.02 7.53 17.76
CA LEU A 273 27.77 8.23 17.41
C LEU A 273 27.99 9.30 16.32
N TRP A 274 29.15 9.94 16.35
CA TRP A 274 29.58 10.93 15.36
C TRP A 274 29.91 10.29 14.02
N ILE A 275 30.69 9.21 14.03
CA ILE A 275 31.01 8.43 12.83
C ILE A 275 29.72 7.93 12.16
N PHE A 276 28.78 7.41 12.94
CA PHE A 276 27.47 6.97 12.43
C PHE A 276 26.67 8.11 11.77
N SER A 277 26.66 9.30 12.38
CA SER A 277 25.96 10.47 11.84
C SER A 277 26.60 10.99 10.54
N MET A 278 27.93 10.94 10.43
CA MET A 278 28.66 11.34 9.21
C MET A 278 28.47 10.35 8.06
N VAL A 279 28.42 9.04 8.35
CA VAL A 279 28.12 8.01 7.34
C VAL A 279 26.72 8.21 6.76
N ILE A 280 25.73 8.51 7.62
CA ILE A 280 24.37 8.83 7.19
C ILE A 280 24.34 10.07 6.28
N LEU A 281 25.06 11.13 6.66
CA LEU A 281 25.13 12.36 5.86
C LEU A 281 25.81 12.11 4.50
N GLY A 282 26.87 11.31 4.47
CA GLY A 282 27.56 10.92 3.24
C GLY A 282 26.65 10.16 2.26
N PHE A 283 25.83 9.23 2.76
CA PHE A 283 24.85 8.52 1.93
C PHE A 283 23.78 9.45 1.35
N ILE A 284 23.34 10.47 2.11
CA ILE A 284 22.37 11.47 1.63
C ILE A 284 22.98 12.30 0.49
N ILE A 285 24.24 12.72 0.63
CA ILE A 285 24.93 13.53 -0.39
C ILE A 285 25.14 12.73 -1.68
N ILE A 286 25.55 11.47 -1.58
CA ILE A 286 25.73 10.59 -2.75
C ILE A 286 24.39 10.33 -3.45
N ALA A 287 23.33 10.07 -2.68
CA ALA A 287 21.98 9.89 -3.23
C ALA A 287 21.48 11.16 -3.94
N MET A 288 21.73 12.34 -3.38
CA MET A 288 21.42 13.62 -4.04
C MET A 288 22.24 13.82 -5.32
N GLY A 289 23.53 13.49 -5.30
CA GLY A 289 24.41 13.57 -6.48
C GLY A 289 23.94 12.71 -7.66
N ILE A 290 23.42 11.51 -7.38
CA ILE A 290 22.87 10.60 -8.41
C ILE A 290 21.57 11.16 -9.01
N ILE A 291 20.74 11.84 -8.23
CA ILE A 291 19.48 12.44 -8.74
C ILE A 291 19.74 13.52 -9.80
N PHE A 292 20.85 14.25 -9.70
CA PHE A 292 21.21 15.30 -10.66
C PHE A 292 21.83 14.79 -11.97
N THR A 293 22.23 13.51 -12.05
CA THR A 293 22.85 12.94 -13.25
C THR A 293 21.88 12.14 -14.12
N ILE A 294 20.63 11.93 -13.68
CA ILE A 294 19.65 11.11 -14.39
C ILE A 294 18.95 11.90 -15.50
N LYS A 295 19.03 11.37 -16.73
CA LYS A 295 18.13 11.76 -17.84
C LYS A 295 16.73 11.19 -17.59
N PRO A 296 15.64 11.89 -17.93
CA PRO A 296 15.56 13.15 -18.68
C PRO A 296 15.86 14.42 -17.85
N SER A 297 16.12 15.54 -18.53
CA SER A 297 16.53 16.79 -17.87
C SER A 297 15.50 17.29 -16.85
N LEU A 298 15.97 18.05 -15.86
CA LEU A 298 15.12 18.63 -14.82
C LEU A 298 14.04 19.55 -15.41
N ILE A 299 14.39 20.37 -16.42
CA ILE A 299 13.44 21.26 -17.11
C ILE A 299 12.33 20.46 -17.79
N PHE A 300 12.68 19.37 -18.49
CA PHE A 300 11.69 18.49 -19.12
C PHE A 300 10.76 17.83 -18.09
N SER A 301 11.31 17.40 -16.95
CA SER A 301 10.56 16.83 -15.84
C SER A 301 9.56 17.84 -15.24
N ILE A 302 10.01 19.07 -14.99
CA ILE A 302 9.20 20.16 -14.44
C ILE A 302 8.05 20.51 -15.38
N TYR A 303 8.33 20.71 -16.67
CA TYR A 303 7.32 21.01 -17.69
C TYR A 303 6.19 19.97 -17.67
N ARG A 304 6.50 18.68 -17.71
CA ARG A 304 5.49 17.62 -17.74
C ARG A 304 4.71 17.51 -16.43
N ILE A 305 5.37 17.64 -15.29
CA ILE A 305 4.67 17.67 -13.99
C ILE A 305 3.68 18.83 -13.96
N ILE A 306 4.08 20.04 -14.36
CA ILE A 306 3.18 21.21 -14.40
C ILE A 306 1.96 20.91 -15.28
N ILE A 307 2.15 20.37 -16.49
CA ILE A 307 1.05 20.03 -17.39
C ILE A 307 0.05 19.07 -16.74
N ASN A 308 0.51 18.01 -16.06
CA ASN A 308 -0.37 17.00 -15.46
C ASN A 308 -1.24 17.53 -14.31
N PHE A 309 -0.84 18.64 -13.68
CA PHE A 309 -1.58 19.25 -12.58
C PHE A 309 -2.27 20.57 -12.94
N SER A 310 -1.93 21.16 -14.09
CA SER A 310 -2.50 22.44 -14.54
C SER A 310 -3.54 22.27 -15.65
N VAL A 311 -3.44 21.20 -16.46
CA VAL A 311 -4.30 20.99 -17.62
C VAL A 311 -4.87 19.58 -17.61
N ASN A 312 -6.20 19.48 -17.68
CA ASN A 312 -6.85 18.20 -17.90
C ASN A 312 -6.77 17.82 -19.40
N LEU A 313 -5.68 17.14 -19.79
CA LEU A 313 -5.46 16.65 -21.15
C LEU A 313 -6.35 15.43 -21.52
N SER A 314 -7.25 15.01 -20.62
CA SER A 314 -8.25 13.98 -20.86
C SER A 314 -9.59 14.44 -20.25
N PRO A 315 -10.28 15.40 -20.88
CA PRO A 315 -11.41 16.14 -20.30
C PRO A 315 -12.67 15.30 -20.03
N SER A 316 -12.66 14.01 -20.36
CA SER A 316 -13.68 13.09 -19.85
C SER A 316 -13.50 12.90 -18.33
N LEU A 317 -14.56 12.44 -17.65
CA LEU A 317 -14.45 11.84 -16.31
C LEU A 317 -13.67 10.52 -16.44
N SER A 318 -12.41 10.61 -16.89
CA SER A 318 -11.57 9.47 -17.16
C SER A 318 -11.41 8.73 -15.84
N MET A 319 -11.80 7.47 -15.88
CA MET A 319 -11.81 6.64 -14.69
C MET A 319 -10.40 6.46 -14.14
N ASN A 320 -9.36 6.61 -14.98
CA ASN A 320 -7.96 6.48 -14.60
C ASN A 320 -7.39 7.73 -13.89
N ASN A 321 -7.93 8.05 -12.71
CA ASN A 321 -7.52 9.18 -11.89
C ASN A 321 -6.66 8.73 -10.68
N ILE A 322 -5.48 9.35 -10.53
CA ILE A 322 -4.53 9.08 -9.44
C ILE A 322 -5.12 9.29 -8.04
N PHE A 323 -5.99 10.29 -7.87
CA PHE A 323 -6.63 10.61 -6.60
C PHE A 323 -7.68 9.56 -6.22
N LEU A 324 -8.44 9.07 -7.20
CA LEU A 324 -9.35 7.94 -6.98
C LEU A 324 -8.56 6.67 -6.65
N GLY A 325 -7.46 6.45 -7.39
CA GLY A 325 -6.55 5.31 -7.22
C GLY A 325 -5.72 5.30 -5.94
N LEU A 326 -5.79 6.35 -5.12
CA LEU A 326 -5.03 6.45 -3.87
C LEU A 326 -5.73 5.72 -2.72
N LEU A 327 -7.06 5.83 -2.65
CA LEU A 327 -7.86 5.33 -1.52
C LEU A 327 -9.10 4.55 -1.96
N ALA A 328 -9.76 4.91 -3.05
CA ALA A 328 -11.09 4.40 -3.38
C ALA A 328 -11.13 3.32 -4.48
N SER A 329 -10.22 3.36 -5.46
CA SER A 329 -10.33 2.49 -6.63
C SER A 329 -9.01 1.81 -6.97
N PRO A 330 -8.77 0.54 -6.59
CA PRO A 330 -7.52 -0.15 -6.87
C PRO A 330 -7.14 -0.18 -8.35
N TYR A 331 -8.14 -0.33 -9.21
CA TYR A 331 -8.03 -0.30 -10.66
C TYR A 331 -9.08 0.63 -11.28
N PRO A 332 -8.82 1.95 -11.26
CA PRO A 332 -9.83 2.96 -11.57
C PRO A 332 -10.55 2.75 -12.91
N SER A 333 -9.83 2.38 -13.97
CA SER A 333 -10.39 2.10 -15.29
C SER A 333 -11.44 0.99 -15.35
N TYR A 334 -11.56 0.14 -14.33
CA TYR A 334 -12.42 -1.04 -14.33
C TYR A 334 -13.35 -1.16 -13.12
N ASN A 335 -13.12 -0.39 -12.05
CA ASN A 335 -13.95 -0.49 -10.85
C ASN A 335 -15.14 0.46 -10.84
N TYR A 336 -15.15 1.51 -11.68
CA TYR A 336 -16.26 2.47 -11.79
C TYR A 336 -16.63 3.15 -10.46
N MET A 337 -15.66 3.35 -9.57
CA MET A 337 -15.89 3.89 -8.23
C MET A 337 -16.36 5.35 -8.26
N PRO A 338 -17.43 5.72 -7.52
CA PRO A 338 -17.85 7.11 -7.40
C PRO A 338 -16.80 7.99 -6.70
N TYR A 339 -16.58 9.21 -7.19
CA TYR A 339 -15.58 10.14 -6.64
C TYR A 339 -15.80 10.52 -5.18
N TRP A 340 -17.06 10.56 -4.70
CA TRP A 340 -17.36 10.90 -3.31
C TRP A 340 -16.72 9.92 -2.32
N VAL A 341 -16.49 8.66 -2.74
CA VAL A 341 -15.86 7.64 -1.90
C VAL A 341 -14.41 8.02 -1.59
N ALA A 342 -13.67 8.53 -2.58
CA ALA A 342 -12.32 9.04 -2.33
C ALA A 342 -12.36 10.27 -1.42
N GLY A 343 -13.28 11.21 -1.66
CA GLY A 343 -13.48 12.39 -0.80
C GLY A 343 -13.70 12.03 0.67
N ALA A 344 -14.60 11.07 0.93
CA ALA A 344 -14.87 10.58 2.27
C ALA A 344 -13.63 9.96 2.92
N TRP A 345 -12.87 9.15 2.17
CA TRP A 345 -11.63 8.57 2.67
C TRP A 345 -10.54 9.59 2.95
N TYR A 346 -10.38 10.63 2.13
CA TYR A 346 -9.45 11.73 2.42
C TYR A 346 -9.73 12.39 3.76
N VAL A 347 -11.00 12.68 4.05
CA VAL A 347 -11.43 13.26 5.33
C VAL A 347 -11.14 12.29 6.48
N ILE A 348 -11.52 11.02 6.37
CA ILE A 348 -11.32 10.03 7.42
C ILE A 348 -9.82 9.79 7.70
N ILE A 349 -9.00 9.71 6.67
CA ILE A 349 -7.55 9.55 6.82
C ILE A 349 -6.95 10.77 7.51
N LEU A 350 -7.31 11.99 7.09
CA LEU A 350 -6.85 13.21 7.76
C LEU A 350 -7.27 13.24 9.24
N LEU A 351 -8.53 12.92 9.54
CA LEU A 351 -9.03 12.85 10.92
C LEU A 351 -8.25 11.80 11.72
N SER A 352 -7.97 10.63 11.15
CA SER A 352 -7.22 9.55 11.81
C SER A 352 -5.79 9.96 12.18
N MET A 353 -5.13 10.75 11.33
CA MET A 353 -3.79 11.32 11.59
C MET A 353 -3.80 12.33 12.74
N LEU A 354 -4.93 12.99 12.96
CA LEU A 354 -5.09 14.04 13.99
C LEU A 354 -5.50 13.48 15.36
N VAL A 355 -5.76 12.17 15.50
CA VAL A 355 -6.17 11.57 16.79
C VAL A 355 -5.02 11.45 17.78
N ASP A 356 -3.91 10.86 17.35
CA ASP A 356 -2.77 10.59 18.22
C ASP A 356 -1.72 11.71 18.10
N LYS A 357 -1.55 12.48 19.17
CA LYS A 357 -0.51 13.50 19.30
C LYS A 357 0.52 13.08 20.33
N TYR A 358 1.81 13.32 20.06
CA TYR A 358 2.90 12.99 20.98
C TYR A 358 4.11 13.93 20.80
N PRO A 359 5.01 14.04 21.81
CA PRO A 359 6.05 15.06 21.85
C PRO A 359 7.24 14.73 20.92
N ILE A 360 7.04 14.98 19.62
CA ILE A 360 8.07 14.89 18.57
C ILE A 360 8.55 16.26 18.11
N SER A 361 9.80 16.29 17.66
CA SER A 361 10.43 17.46 17.03
C SER A 361 9.70 17.86 15.75
N LYS A 362 9.62 19.18 15.49
CA LYS A 362 9.11 19.72 14.21
C LYS A 362 9.90 19.22 13.00
N TRP A 363 11.19 18.91 13.20
CA TRP A 363 12.07 18.42 12.15
C TRP A 363 11.70 17.01 11.67
N VAL A 364 11.08 16.19 12.54
CA VAL A 364 10.55 14.88 12.12
C VAL A 364 9.41 15.10 11.14
N GLY A 365 8.51 16.02 11.45
CA GLY A 365 7.38 16.32 10.58
C GLY A 365 7.79 16.94 9.26
N LEU A 366 8.72 17.90 9.27
CA LEU A 366 9.27 18.50 8.05
C LEU A 366 10.01 17.47 7.19
N GLY A 367 10.82 16.59 7.79
CA GLY A 367 11.50 15.52 7.06
C GLY A 367 10.52 14.50 6.49
N ALA A 368 9.42 14.18 7.20
CA ALA A 368 8.36 13.32 6.70
C ALA A 368 7.65 13.95 5.46
N ILE A 369 7.35 15.25 5.50
CA ILE A 369 6.81 15.99 4.35
C ILE A 369 7.79 15.94 3.18
N ALA A 370 9.08 16.18 3.42
CA ALA A 370 10.11 16.12 2.39
C ALA A 370 10.18 14.72 1.73
N ILE A 371 10.19 13.64 2.53
CA ILE A 371 10.19 12.26 2.01
C ILE A 371 8.94 11.98 1.16
N PHE A 372 7.77 12.46 1.57
CA PHE A 372 6.55 12.33 0.78
C PHE A 372 6.68 13.01 -0.60
N PHE A 373 7.18 14.25 -0.63
CA PHE A 373 7.39 14.98 -1.90
C PHE A 373 8.52 14.38 -2.76
N ILE A 374 9.59 13.86 -2.15
CA ILE A 374 10.64 13.14 -2.88
C ILE A 374 10.06 11.89 -3.55
N ASN A 375 9.23 11.12 -2.85
CA ASN A 375 8.52 9.98 -3.46
C ASN A 375 7.58 10.44 -4.58
N PHE A 376 6.83 11.52 -4.35
CA PHE A 376 5.96 12.10 -5.36
C PHE A 376 6.72 12.41 -6.66
N LEU A 377 7.77 13.21 -6.55
CA LEU A 377 8.62 13.58 -7.68
C LEU A 377 9.32 12.36 -8.30
N GLY A 378 9.82 11.43 -7.47
CA GLY A 378 10.51 10.23 -7.93
C GLY A 378 9.63 9.30 -8.76
N VAL A 379 8.38 9.07 -8.33
CA VAL A 379 7.41 8.27 -9.11
C VAL A 379 7.09 8.96 -10.44
N TYR A 380 6.76 10.25 -10.42
CA TYR A 380 6.47 11.00 -11.64
C TYR A 380 7.66 10.99 -12.61
N HIS A 381 8.88 11.20 -12.08
CA HIS A 381 10.11 11.14 -12.85
C HIS A 381 10.32 9.76 -13.50
N GLY A 382 10.09 8.68 -12.75
CA GLY A 382 10.23 7.31 -13.25
C GLY A 382 9.27 6.96 -14.41
N PHE A 383 8.16 7.68 -14.55
CA PHE A 383 7.19 7.48 -15.64
C PHE A 383 7.32 8.50 -16.77
N LEU A 384 8.27 9.44 -16.74
CA LEU A 384 8.40 10.47 -17.77
C LEU A 384 8.54 9.86 -19.18
N THR A 385 9.32 8.79 -19.34
CA THR A 385 9.52 8.19 -20.66
C THR A 385 8.48 7.11 -21.01
N PHE A 386 7.52 6.86 -20.11
CA PHE A 386 6.52 5.80 -20.33
C PHE A 386 5.46 6.22 -21.34
N GLN A 387 5.35 5.46 -22.44
CA GLN A 387 4.44 5.74 -23.56
C GLN A 387 3.10 5.00 -23.47
N GLY A 388 2.77 4.37 -22.34
CA GLY A 388 1.43 3.80 -22.14
C GLY A 388 1.20 2.41 -22.74
N GLY A 389 2.14 1.48 -22.60
CA GLY A 389 1.91 0.07 -23.02
C GLY A 389 2.11 -0.20 -24.51
N GLY A 390 2.95 0.57 -25.21
CA GLY A 390 3.39 0.25 -26.57
C GLY A 390 2.63 0.96 -27.70
N TYR A 391 1.86 2.02 -27.41
CA TYR A 391 1.30 2.86 -28.47
C TYR A 391 2.42 3.59 -29.22
N ALA A 392 2.71 3.12 -30.43
CA ALA A 392 3.49 3.82 -31.44
C ALA A 392 2.53 4.13 -32.62
N PRO A 393 2.21 5.41 -32.89
CA PRO A 393 2.74 6.62 -32.27
C PRO A 393 2.19 6.86 -30.84
N ALA A 394 2.97 7.60 -30.04
CA ALA A 394 2.55 7.97 -28.69
C ALA A 394 1.24 8.79 -28.74
N PRO A 395 0.31 8.60 -27.78
CA PRO A 395 -0.92 9.37 -27.73
C PRO A 395 -0.65 10.87 -27.72
N ARG A 396 -1.51 11.67 -28.38
CA ARG A 396 -1.36 13.14 -28.45
C ARG A 396 -1.20 13.78 -27.07
N SER A 397 -1.89 13.27 -26.05
CA SER A 397 -1.75 13.72 -24.65
C SER A 397 -0.33 13.54 -24.12
N VAL A 398 0.36 12.44 -24.45
CA VAL A 398 1.76 12.19 -24.06
C VAL A 398 2.70 13.18 -24.75
N ILE A 399 2.49 13.43 -26.04
CA ILE A 399 3.26 14.40 -26.82
C ILE A 399 3.10 15.81 -26.21
N MET A 400 1.89 16.15 -25.76
CA MET A 400 1.58 17.42 -25.10
C MET A 400 2.03 17.51 -23.63
N GLY A 401 2.68 16.47 -23.10
CA GLY A 401 3.31 16.49 -21.78
C GLY A 401 2.63 15.61 -20.71
N SER A 402 1.47 14.99 -20.98
CA SER A 402 0.81 14.06 -20.04
C SER A 402 1.73 12.90 -19.68
N ILE A 403 1.82 12.53 -18.41
CA ILE A 403 2.61 11.39 -17.96
C ILE A 403 1.63 10.23 -17.74
N TYR A 404 1.96 9.02 -18.20
CA TYR A 404 1.08 7.84 -18.10
C TYR A 404 1.66 6.80 -17.16
N GLY A 405 0.79 5.94 -16.62
CA GLY A 405 1.20 4.80 -15.79
C GLY A 405 1.38 5.10 -14.30
N GLN A 406 1.24 6.36 -13.86
CA GLN A 406 1.15 6.66 -12.43
C GLN A 406 -0.15 6.10 -11.87
N GLN A 407 -0.05 5.43 -10.73
CA GLN A 407 -1.21 4.84 -10.05
C GLN A 407 -1.20 5.33 -8.61
N GLY A 408 -2.38 5.67 -8.08
CA GLY A 408 -2.48 6.22 -6.74
C GLY A 408 -1.90 5.30 -5.65
N ARG A 409 -1.97 3.97 -5.86
CA ARG A 409 -1.37 2.97 -4.95
C ARG A 409 0.13 3.15 -4.70
N TYR A 410 0.86 3.82 -5.59
CA TYR A 410 2.29 4.13 -5.38
C TYR A 410 2.54 5.15 -4.25
N PHE A 411 1.51 5.89 -3.84
CA PHE A 411 1.58 6.91 -2.80
C PHE A 411 0.84 6.50 -1.53
N THR A 412 -0.03 5.50 -1.58
CA THR A 412 -0.83 5.03 -0.42
C THR A 412 0.05 4.66 0.79
N PRO A 413 1.18 3.93 0.65
CA PRO A 413 2.06 3.66 1.81
C PRO A 413 2.67 4.93 2.42
N PHE A 414 2.87 5.97 1.62
CA PHE A 414 3.48 7.24 2.05
C PHE A 414 2.51 8.14 2.83
N LEU A 415 1.21 7.83 2.83
CA LEU A 415 0.26 8.49 3.74
C LEU A 415 0.61 8.22 5.21
N LEU A 416 1.20 7.06 5.53
CA LEU A 416 1.73 6.78 6.87
C LEU A 416 2.85 7.75 7.26
N VAL A 417 3.67 8.18 6.28
CA VAL A 417 4.73 9.16 6.51
C VAL A 417 4.12 10.52 6.84
N LEU A 418 3.10 10.95 6.10
CA LEU A 418 2.37 12.19 6.39
C LEU A 418 1.72 12.18 7.78
N ALA A 419 1.34 11.02 8.32
CA ALA A 419 0.86 10.93 9.69
C ALA A 419 1.89 11.45 10.72
N LEU A 420 3.20 11.24 10.47
CA LEU A 420 4.26 11.77 11.33
C LEU A 420 4.36 13.30 11.28
N ALA A 421 3.98 13.92 10.15
CA ALA A 421 3.94 15.38 10.02
C ALA A 421 2.89 16.01 10.94
N LEU A 422 1.75 15.33 11.09
CA LEU A 422 0.65 15.78 11.93
C LEU A 422 0.71 15.27 13.37
N ALA A 423 1.63 14.36 13.69
CA ALA A 423 1.72 13.71 15.00
C ALA A 423 2.24 14.63 16.14
N SER A 424 2.85 15.77 15.82
CA SER A 424 3.45 16.64 16.85
C SER A 424 2.41 17.23 17.79
N SER A 425 2.63 17.08 19.10
CA SER A 425 1.82 17.73 20.14
C SER A 425 1.88 19.26 20.13
N LYS A 426 2.80 19.87 19.36
CA LYS A 426 2.84 21.32 19.14
C LYS A 426 1.75 21.79 18.18
N ILE A 427 1.19 20.90 17.38
CA ILE A 427 0.08 21.19 16.48
C ILE A 427 -1.21 21.15 17.31
N ARG A 428 -1.84 22.31 17.47
CA ARG A 428 -3.07 22.46 18.27
C ARG A 428 -4.30 21.78 17.66
N LEU A 429 -4.29 21.53 16.35
CA LEU A 429 -5.38 20.85 15.65
C LEU A 429 -5.44 19.37 16.07
N GLN A 430 -6.52 18.98 16.73
CA GLN A 430 -6.78 17.61 17.19
C GLN A 430 -8.26 17.26 17.04
N VAL A 431 -8.58 15.98 16.85
CA VAL A 431 -9.97 15.52 16.80
C VAL A 431 -10.55 15.36 18.21
N VAL A 432 -11.80 15.76 18.37
CA VAL A 432 -12.54 15.71 19.65
C VAL A 432 -12.78 14.26 20.11
N SER A 433 -13.01 13.32 19.19
CA SER A 433 -13.29 11.92 19.51
C SER A 433 -12.64 10.93 18.53
N GLY A 434 -11.59 10.25 18.97
CA GLY A 434 -10.98 9.15 18.21
C GLY A 434 -11.91 7.95 18.02
N GLN A 435 -12.85 7.72 18.94
CA GLN A 435 -13.83 6.64 18.81
C GLN A 435 -14.87 6.93 17.70
N ALA A 436 -15.28 8.18 17.54
CA ALA A 436 -16.14 8.56 16.42
C ALA A 436 -15.43 8.32 15.08
N VAL A 437 -14.16 8.71 14.98
CA VAL A 437 -13.34 8.45 13.78
C VAL A 437 -13.20 6.95 13.53
N LEU A 438 -13.01 6.12 14.57
CA LEU A 438 -12.96 4.66 14.45
C LEU A 438 -14.24 4.08 13.83
N TRP A 439 -15.41 4.43 14.37
CA TRP A 439 -16.67 3.89 13.87
C TRP A 439 -17.04 4.44 12.50
N LEU A 440 -16.75 5.71 12.21
CA LEU A 440 -16.89 6.26 10.86
C LEU A 440 -15.97 5.56 9.87
N SER A 441 -14.73 5.26 10.25
CA SER A 441 -13.79 4.50 9.41
C SER A 441 -14.28 3.08 9.17
N ALA A 442 -14.80 2.39 10.19
CA ALA A 442 -15.35 1.04 10.08
C ALA A 442 -16.60 0.99 9.19
N MET A 443 -17.53 1.92 9.37
CA MET A 443 -18.72 2.04 8.53
C MET A 443 -18.34 2.34 7.08
N LEU A 444 -17.46 3.32 6.86
CA LEU A 444 -17.00 3.67 5.52
C LEU A 444 -16.26 2.50 4.87
N ALA A 445 -15.46 1.74 5.61
CA ALA A 445 -14.82 0.53 5.10
C ALA A 445 -15.83 -0.49 4.57
N ILE A 446 -16.88 -0.79 5.32
CA ILE A 446 -17.92 -1.73 4.88
C ILE A 446 -18.62 -1.19 3.63
N VAL A 447 -19.14 0.04 3.68
CA VAL A 447 -19.90 0.65 2.59
C VAL A 447 -19.05 0.77 1.32
N SER A 448 -17.84 1.32 1.43
CA SER A 448 -16.99 1.57 0.27
C SER A 448 -16.46 0.29 -0.39
N ASN A 449 -16.21 -0.79 0.36
CA ASN A 449 -15.79 -2.07 -0.23
C ASN A 449 -16.97 -2.82 -0.86
N ILE A 450 -18.19 -2.69 -0.32
CA ILE A 450 -19.40 -3.18 -0.99
C ILE A 450 -19.62 -2.44 -2.31
N ILE A 451 -19.48 -1.11 -2.31
CA ILE A 451 -19.56 -0.30 -3.54
C ILE A 451 -18.46 -0.70 -4.52
N LEU A 452 -17.25 -0.96 -4.06
CA LEU A 452 -16.14 -1.42 -4.91
C LEU A 452 -16.50 -2.71 -5.65
N LEU A 453 -17.02 -3.71 -4.93
CA LEU A 453 -17.49 -4.96 -5.54
C LEU A 453 -18.65 -4.71 -6.51
N PHE A 454 -19.69 -4.01 -6.04
CA PHE A 454 -20.88 -3.73 -6.84
C PHE A 454 -20.54 -2.98 -8.12
N ALA A 455 -19.76 -1.90 -8.04
CA ALA A 455 -19.43 -1.07 -9.19
C ALA A 455 -18.52 -1.81 -10.21
N THR A 456 -17.61 -2.66 -9.73
CA THR A 456 -16.79 -3.51 -10.61
C THR A 456 -17.65 -4.54 -11.34
N LEU A 457 -18.57 -5.21 -10.64
CA LEU A 457 -19.49 -6.18 -11.24
C LEU A 457 -20.49 -5.48 -12.17
N PHE A 458 -21.05 -4.35 -11.76
CA PHE A 458 -21.95 -3.57 -12.61
C PHE A 458 -21.24 -3.16 -13.91
N GLY A 459 -19.99 -2.71 -13.81
CA GLY A 459 -19.15 -2.43 -14.97
C GLY A 459 -19.02 -3.64 -15.89
N ILE A 460 -18.57 -4.79 -15.38
CA ILE A 460 -18.34 -5.97 -16.24
C ILE A 460 -19.63 -6.54 -16.85
N TYR A 461 -20.78 -6.41 -16.19
CA TYR A 461 -22.05 -6.87 -16.73
C TYR A 461 -22.69 -5.87 -17.72
N TYR A 462 -22.60 -4.56 -17.48
CA TYR A 462 -23.47 -3.58 -18.15
C TYR A 462 -22.77 -2.42 -18.86
N LEU A 463 -21.49 -2.14 -18.59
CA LEU A 463 -20.74 -1.03 -19.19
C LEU A 463 -19.66 -1.55 -20.12
#